data_AF-A0A0L0BRG8-F1
#
_entry.id   AF-A0A0L0BRG8-F1
#
_cell.length_a   1.000
_cell.length_b   1.000
_cell.length_c   1.000
_cell.angle_alpha   90.00
_cell.angle_beta   90.00
_cell.angle_gamma   90.00
#
_symmetry.space_group_name_H-M   'P 1'
#
loop_
_entity.id
_entity.type
_entity.pdbx_description
1 polymer ?
#
loop_
_entity_poly.entity_id
_entity_poly.type
_entity_poly.pdbx_seq_one_letter_code
_entity_poly.pdbx_strand_id
1 'polypeptide(L)'
;MESLAKQKVLAERVLHQENENNNLRSVFPINSVEELKKIDTTICEENRDLYINIMKSLLKGRLPKTFTDVISTRVCMDVNVDGVHGKKRLKDFKVFYHALKDACRSLGSDEPEIDIRNSLKIIKKRFIHSECVKNKKKK
;
A
#
# COMPACT_ATOMS: atom_id res chain seq x y z
N MET A 1 1.52 -1.26 -45.00
CA MET A 1 1.84 -2.40 -44.11
C MET A 1 2.63 -2.00 -42.85
N GLU A 2 3.50 -0.99 -42.92
CA GLU A 2 4.33 -0.55 -41.78
C GLU A 2 3.53 -0.01 -40.56
N SER A 3 2.41 0.67 -40.80
CA SER A 3 1.53 1.21 -39.73
C SER A 3 0.88 0.10 -38.88
N LEU A 4 0.45 -0.99 -39.50
CA LEU A 4 -0.17 -2.13 -38.82
C LEU A 4 0.84 -2.88 -37.93
N ALA A 5 2.09 -3.01 -38.41
CA ALA A 5 3.17 -3.62 -37.63
C ALA A 5 3.52 -2.79 -36.38
N LYS A 6 3.58 -1.45 -36.51
CA LYS A 6 3.80 -0.55 -35.36
C LYS A 6 2.67 -0.63 -34.33
N GLN A 7 1.42 -0.69 -34.78
CA GLN A 7 0.26 -0.87 -33.89
C GLN A 7 0.30 -2.21 -33.14
N LYS A 8 0.67 -3.31 -33.81
CA LYS A 8 0.81 -4.63 -33.19
C LYS A 8 1.89 -4.64 -32.09
N VAL A 9 3.06 -4.09 -32.37
CA VAL A 9 4.16 -4.01 -31.39
C VAL A 9 3.78 -3.15 -30.18
N LEU A 10 3.07 -2.03 -30.40
CA LEU A 10 2.57 -1.19 -29.31
C LEU A 10 1.54 -1.94 -28.45
N ALA A 11 0.60 -2.65 -29.06
CA ALA A 11 -0.39 -3.44 -28.34
C ALA A 11 0.26 -4.56 -27.50
N GLU A 12 1.24 -5.26 -28.05
CA GLU A 12 1.99 -6.31 -27.31
C GLU A 12 2.73 -5.74 -26.10
N ARG A 13 3.34 -4.55 -26.21
CA ARG A 13 3.98 -3.88 -25.06
C ARG A 13 2.98 -3.48 -23.98
N VAL A 14 1.83 -2.94 -24.38
CA VAL A 14 0.77 -2.55 -23.42
C VAL A 14 0.27 -3.77 -22.65
N LEU A 15 0.00 -4.89 -23.34
CA LEU A 15 -0.41 -6.14 -22.70
C LEU A 15 0.64 -6.67 -21.73
N HIS A 16 1.92 -6.58 -22.07
CA HIS A 16 3.01 -7.00 -21.18
C HIS A 16 3.04 -6.16 -19.90
N GLN A 17 2.96 -4.82 -20.03
CA GLN A 17 2.92 -3.90 -18.90
C GLN A 17 1.68 -4.12 -18.02
N GLU A 18 0.51 -4.38 -18.62
CA GLU A 18 -0.71 -4.70 -17.86
C GLU A 18 -0.56 -5.99 -17.06
N ASN A 19 0.06 -7.03 -17.63
CA ASN A 19 0.31 -8.28 -16.92
C ASN A 19 1.28 -8.10 -15.74
N GLU A 20 2.36 -7.34 -15.92
CA GLU A 20 3.28 -7.00 -14.83
C GLU A 20 2.58 -6.21 -13.72
N ASN A 21 1.76 -5.22 -14.08
CA ASN A 21 0.95 -4.45 -13.15
C ASN A 21 -0.04 -5.34 -12.38
N ASN A 22 -0.72 -6.27 -13.05
CA ASN A 22 -1.68 -7.18 -12.41
C ASN A 22 -1.00 -8.14 -11.45
N ASN A 23 0.16 -8.70 -11.83
CA ASN A 23 0.98 -9.54 -10.97
C ASN A 23 1.41 -8.78 -9.71
N LEU A 24 1.87 -7.54 -9.86
CA LEU A 24 2.30 -6.75 -8.72
C LEU A 24 1.13 -6.28 -7.84
N ARG A 25 -0.04 -6.02 -8.44
CA ARG A 25 -1.26 -5.71 -7.70
C ARG A 25 -1.71 -6.86 -6.80
N SER A 26 -1.44 -8.11 -7.18
CA SER A 26 -1.76 -9.31 -6.38
C SER A 26 -0.96 -9.42 -5.07
N VAL A 27 0.14 -8.66 -4.95
CA VAL A 27 0.96 -8.58 -3.72
C VAL A 27 0.25 -7.80 -2.61
N PHE A 28 -0.77 -7.00 -2.98
CA PHE A 28 -1.53 -6.19 -2.04
C PHE A 28 -2.91 -6.82 -1.75
N PRO A 29 -3.45 -6.69 -0.53
CA PRO A 29 -2.85 -6.01 0.62
C PRO A 29 -1.78 -6.88 1.31
N ILE A 30 -0.82 -6.23 1.97
CA ILE A 30 0.23 -6.88 2.76
C ILE A 30 -0.38 -7.44 4.05
N ASN A 31 -0.29 -8.76 4.27
CA ASN A 31 -1.00 -9.48 5.33
C ASN A 31 -0.15 -9.82 6.54
N SER A 32 1.18 -9.71 6.43
CA SER A 32 2.13 -9.98 7.51
C SER A 32 3.29 -8.99 7.54
N VAL A 33 3.96 -8.88 8.69
CA VAL A 33 5.18 -8.05 8.84
C VAL A 33 6.33 -8.66 8.04
N GLU A 34 6.35 -9.98 7.88
CA GLU A 34 7.31 -10.72 7.07
C GLU A 34 7.15 -10.40 5.58
N GLU A 35 5.91 -10.32 5.06
CA GLU A 35 5.64 -9.85 3.70
C GLU A 35 6.06 -8.40 3.52
N LEU A 36 5.82 -7.54 4.50
CA LEU A 36 6.27 -6.15 4.48
C LEU A 36 7.80 -6.06 4.35
N LYS A 37 8.53 -6.91 5.09
CA LYS A 37 9.99 -7.03 4.98
C LYS A 37 10.43 -7.52 3.60
N LYS A 38 9.75 -8.53 3.04
CA LYS A 38 10.05 -9.06 1.71
C LYS A 38 9.88 -7.96 0.66
N ILE A 39 8.76 -7.24 0.68
CA ILE A 39 8.49 -6.16 -0.27
C ILE A 39 9.52 -5.05 -0.15
N ASP A 40 9.90 -4.66 1.07
CA ASP A 40 10.96 -3.67 1.29
C ASP A 40 12.29 -4.06 0.65
N THR A 41 12.62 -5.36 0.62
CA THR A 41 13.82 -5.87 -0.08
C THR A 41 13.64 -6.10 -1.58
N THR A 42 12.40 -6.24 -2.06
CA THR A 42 12.09 -6.47 -3.48
C THR A 42 12.04 -5.17 -4.27
N ILE A 43 11.66 -4.06 -3.61
CA ILE A 43 11.65 -2.75 -4.27
C ILE A 43 13.11 -2.33 -4.54
N CYS A 44 13.42 -2.09 -5.81
CA CYS A 44 14.68 -1.56 -6.31
C CYS A 44 14.42 -0.32 -7.17
N GLU A 45 15.47 0.39 -7.59
CA GLU A 45 15.34 1.61 -8.39
C GLU A 45 14.57 1.38 -9.70
N GLU A 46 14.73 0.22 -10.32
CA GLU A 46 14.11 -0.14 -11.60
C GLU A 46 12.59 -0.36 -11.51
N ASN A 47 12.10 -0.92 -10.39
CA ASN A 47 10.68 -1.27 -10.23
C ASN A 47 9.93 -0.32 -9.29
N ARG A 48 10.62 0.64 -8.65
CA ARG A 48 10.06 1.55 -7.66
C ARG A 48 8.83 2.31 -8.14
N ASP A 49 8.90 2.85 -9.35
CA ASP A 49 7.80 3.64 -9.93
C ASP A 49 6.55 2.80 -10.17
N LEU A 50 6.72 1.50 -10.47
CA LEU A 50 5.62 0.55 -10.61
C LEU A 50 4.88 0.37 -9.28
N TYR A 51 5.64 0.14 -8.20
CA TYR A 51 5.08 0.06 -6.84
C TYR A 51 4.37 1.35 -6.43
N ILE A 52 4.94 2.52 -6.72
CA ILE A 52 4.33 3.82 -6.42
C ILE A 52 3.02 3.99 -7.19
N ASN A 53 2.99 3.64 -8.48
CA ASN A 53 1.79 3.75 -9.30
C ASN A 53 0.67 2.83 -8.82
N ILE A 54 1.00 1.60 -8.42
CA ILE A 54 0.04 0.67 -7.84
C ILE A 54 -0.46 1.17 -6.49
N MET A 55 0.43 1.56 -5.57
CA MET A 55 0.02 2.14 -4.28
C MET A 55 -0.84 3.39 -4.48
N LYS A 56 -0.48 4.28 -5.40
CA LYS A 56 -1.28 5.45 -5.78
C LYS A 56 -2.68 5.02 -6.22
N SER A 57 -2.79 3.98 -7.05
CA SER A 57 -4.09 3.47 -7.52
C SER A 57 -4.95 2.92 -6.39
N LEU A 58 -4.33 2.19 -5.44
CA LEU A 58 -5.00 1.60 -4.29
C LEU A 58 -5.42 2.65 -3.27
N LEU A 59 -4.60 3.68 -3.07
CA LEU A 59 -4.85 4.74 -2.08
C LEU A 59 -5.85 5.82 -2.56
N LYS A 60 -6.37 5.72 -3.79
CA LYS A 60 -7.34 6.69 -4.34
C LYS A 60 -8.56 6.87 -3.44
N GLY A 61 -8.77 8.08 -2.94
CA GLY A 61 -9.91 8.44 -2.10
C GLY A 61 -9.48 8.78 -0.67
N ARG A 62 -10.30 8.39 0.32
CA ARG A 62 -9.99 8.69 1.73
C ARG A 62 -8.95 7.72 2.27
N LEU A 63 -7.76 8.22 2.55
CA LEU A 63 -6.61 7.42 3.00
C LEU A 63 -6.94 6.42 4.13
N PRO A 64 -7.67 6.76 5.22
CA PRO A 64 -8.00 5.77 6.25
C PRO A 64 -8.94 4.63 5.82
N LYS A 65 -9.58 4.75 4.65
CA LYS A 65 -10.42 3.70 4.06
C LYS A 65 -9.63 2.85 3.06
N THR A 66 -8.78 3.48 2.26
CA THR A 66 -8.04 2.83 1.18
C THR A 66 -6.66 2.32 1.59
N PHE A 67 -6.12 2.79 2.72
CA PHE A 67 -4.84 2.30 3.25
C PHE A 67 -4.88 0.80 3.55
N THR A 68 -6.05 0.25 3.88
CA THR A 68 -6.23 -1.20 4.09
C THR A 68 -6.09 -2.03 2.82
N ASP A 69 -6.14 -1.39 1.64
CA ASP A 69 -5.93 -2.03 0.34
C ASP A 69 -4.43 -2.18 0.03
N VAL A 70 -3.56 -1.43 0.73
CA VAL A 70 -2.09 -1.56 0.66
C VAL A 70 -1.58 -2.40 1.83
N ILE A 71 -1.98 -2.09 3.06
CA ILE A 71 -1.55 -2.80 4.26
C ILE A 71 -2.79 -3.30 5.00
N SER A 72 -2.92 -4.61 5.16
CA SER A 72 -4.11 -5.21 5.80
C SER A 72 -4.38 -4.63 7.20
N THR A 73 -5.64 -4.71 7.65
CA THR A 73 -6.01 -4.24 8.99
C THR A 73 -5.20 -4.94 10.09
N ARG A 74 -4.86 -6.22 9.92
CA ARG A 74 -4.03 -6.99 10.85
C ARG A 74 -2.65 -6.34 11.01
N VAL A 75 -1.93 -6.13 9.91
CA VAL A 75 -0.61 -5.49 9.94
C VAL A 75 -0.73 -4.06 10.47
N CYS A 76 -1.78 -3.33 10.13
CA CYS A 76 -2.04 -2.00 10.70
C CYS A 76 -2.10 -2.01 12.24
N MET A 77 -2.58 -3.08 12.87
CA MET A 77 -2.62 -3.19 14.34
C MET A 77 -1.22 -3.35 14.94
N ASP A 78 -0.32 -4.05 14.23
CA ASP A 78 1.03 -4.46 14.67
C ASP A 78 2.10 -3.38 14.43
N VAL A 79 1.83 -2.43 13.54
CA VAL A 79 2.78 -1.36 13.18
C VAL A 79 2.31 0.02 13.65
N ASN A 80 3.23 0.94 13.87
CA ASN A 80 2.98 2.38 13.87
C ASN A 80 4.16 3.10 13.22
N VAL A 81 4.05 4.42 13.02
CA VAL A 81 5.08 5.17 12.29
C VAL A 81 6.44 5.17 13.04
N ASP A 82 6.43 5.23 14.38
CA ASP A 82 7.66 5.46 15.18
C ASP A 82 8.16 4.28 16.03
N GLY A 83 7.43 3.16 16.09
CA GLY A 83 7.80 1.99 16.90
C GLY A 83 7.39 2.03 18.38
N VAL A 84 6.32 2.76 18.72
CA VAL A 84 5.92 2.98 20.12
C VAL A 84 5.03 1.84 20.66
N HIS A 85 5.10 1.58 21.97
CA HIS A 85 4.25 0.60 22.69
C HIS A 85 4.35 -0.84 22.17
N GLY A 86 5.58 -1.31 21.90
CA GLY A 86 5.82 -2.69 21.44
C GLY A 86 5.41 -2.96 19.98
N LYS A 87 4.97 -1.93 19.25
CA LYS A 87 4.63 -2.03 17.83
C LYS A 87 5.87 -1.87 16.96
N LYS A 88 5.87 -2.53 15.81
CA LYS A 88 6.94 -2.37 14.82
C LYS A 88 6.89 -0.97 14.22
N ARG A 89 8.07 -0.41 13.93
CA ARG A 89 8.22 0.91 13.34
C ARG A 89 8.13 0.81 11.82
N LEU A 90 7.16 1.46 11.21
CA LEU A 90 6.97 1.45 9.75
C LEU A 90 8.16 2.10 9.03
N LYS A 91 8.82 3.09 9.66
CA LYS A 91 10.04 3.73 9.15
C LYS A 91 11.25 2.78 9.02
N ASP A 92 11.22 1.61 9.66
CA ASP A 92 12.32 0.63 9.53
C ASP A 92 12.28 -0.07 8.16
N PHE A 93 11.11 -0.13 7.51
CA PHE A 93 10.94 -0.60 6.13
C PHE A 93 11.16 0.58 5.17
N LYS A 94 12.42 1.00 5.06
CA LYS A 94 12.77 2.30 4.46
C LYS A 94 12.28 2.42 3.03
N VAL A 95 12.60 1.45 2.18
CA VAL A 95 12.34 1.53 0.73
C VAL A 95 10.83 1.56 0.48
N PHE A 96 10.11 0.64 1.11
CA PHE A 96 8.65 0.60 1.08
C PHE A 96 8.04 1.90 1.64
N TYR A 97 8.50 2.36 2.80
CA TYR A 97 7.94 3.56 3.44
C TYR A 97 8.17 4.83 2.62
N HIS A 98 9.33 4.95 1.96
CA HIS A 98 9.60 6.05 1.04
C HIS A 98 8.70 5.99 -0.20
N ALA A 99 8.53 4.81 -0.81
CA ALA A 99 7.62 4.64 -1.94
C ALA A 99 6.15 4.92 -1.55
N LEU A 100 5.72 4.50 -0.36
CA LEU A 100 4.40 4.80 0.17
C LEU A 100 4.17 6.30 0.35
N LYS A 101 5.16 7.03 0.91
CA LYS A 101 5.07 8.49 1.05
C LYS A 101 4.96 9.18 -0.31
N ASP A 102 5.71 8.72 -1.31
CA ASP A 102 5.66 9.31 -2.65
C ASP A 102 4.34 9.02 -3.36
N ALA A 103 3.73 7.86 -3.12
CA ALA A 103 2.38 7.56 -3.57
C ALA A 103 1.35 8.51 -2.92
N CYS A 104 1.45 8.78 -1.61
CA CYS A 104 0.59 9.76 -0.93
C CYS A 104 0.78 11.18 -1.46
N ARG A 105 2.04 11.63 -1.67
CA ARG A 105 2.35 12.95 -2.27
C ARG A 105 1.76 13.08 -3.66
N SER A 106 1.86 12.02 -4.46
CA SER A 106 1.28 11.96 -5.81
C SER A 106 -0.26 12.04 -5.82
N LEU A 107 -0.91 11.89 -4.68
CA LEU A 107 -2.35 12.08 -4.47
C LEU A 107 -2.70 13.44 -3.85
N GLY A 108 -1.71 14.33 -3.66
CA GLY A 108 -1.91 15.68 -3.14
C GLY A 108 -1.75 15.83 -1.63
N SER A 109 -1.10 14.87 -0.95
CA SER A 109 -0.75 15.01 0.47
C SER A 109 0.51 15.86 0.64
N ASP A 110 0.38 17.00 1.33
CA ASP A 110 1.51 17.86 1.71
C ASP A 110 2.34 17.24 2.84
N GLU A 111 1.66 16.56 3.79
CA GLU A 111 2.26 15.96 4.98
C GLU A 111 1.98 14.44 5.05
N PRO A 112 2.55 13.64 4.14
CA PRO A 112 2.21 12.21 3.99
C PRO A 112 2.47 11.40 5.25
N GLU A 113 3.47 11.75 6.05
CA GLU A 113 3.73 11.06 7.32
C GLU A 113 2.58 11.27 8.33
N ILE A 114 2.06 12.49 8.43
CA ILE A 114 0.95 12.83 9.33
C ILE A 114 -0.32 12.14 8.87
N ASP A 115 -0.57 12.13 7.56
CA ASP A 115 -1.73 11.44 6.97
C ASP A 115 -1.69 9.93 7.18
N ILE A 116 -0.52 9.29 7.00
CA ILE A 116 -0.31 7.87 7.29
C ILE A 116 -0.56 7.59 8.79
N ARG A 117 0.00 8.42 9.68
CA ARG A 117 -0.19 8.30 11.13
C ARG A 117 -1.67 8.41 11.52
N ASN A 118 -2.38 9.38 10.97
CA ASN A 118 -3.81 9.59 11.19
C ASN A 118 -4.63 8.42 10.66
N SER A 119 -4.27 7.90 9.49
CA SER A 119 -4.91 6.72 8.89
C SER A 119 -4.80 5.49 9.78
N LEU A 120 -3.59 5.17 10.25
CA LEU A 120 -3.35 4.08 11.20
C LEU A 120 -4.16 4.24 12.49
N LYS A 121 -4.26 5.47 13.04
CA LYS A 121 -5.06 5.76 14.24
C LYS A 121 -6.55 5.48 14.00
N ILE A 122 -7.10 5.94 12.88
CA ILE A 122 -8.51 5.76 12.53
C ILE A 122 -8.83 4.28 12.26
N ILE A 123 -7.98 3.57 11.54
CA ILE A 123 -8.14 2.13 11.24
C ILE A 123 -8.19 1.33 12.54
N LYS A 124 -7.22 1.53 13.45
CA LYS A 124 -7.18 0.88 14.76
C LYS A 124 -8.44 1.17 15.58
N LYS A 125 -8.85 2.44 15.65
CA LYS A 125 -10.07 2.85 16.36
C LYS A 125 -11.31 2.14 15.80
N ARG A 126 -11.44 2.08 14.47
CA ARG A 126 -12.57 1.42 13.79
C ARG A 126 -12.61 -0.07 14.09
N PHE A 127 -11.45 -0.74 13.99
CA PHE A 127 -11.33 -2.17 14.28
C PHE A 127 -11.74 -2.48 15.74
N ILE A 128 -11.13 -1.80 16.71
CA ILE A 128 -11.44 -1.98 18.13
C ILE A 128 -12.92 -1.73 18.43
N HIS A 129 -13.49 -0.65 17.88
CA HIS A 129 -14.92 -0.37 18.06
C HIS A 129 -15.79 -1.50 17.51
N SER A 130 -15.47 -2.02 16.32
CA SER A 130 -16.21 -3.14 15.72
C SER A 130 -16.14 -4.42 16.57
N GLU A 131 -14.98 -4.73 17.13
CA GLU A 131 -14.78 -5.90 18.01
C GLU A 131 -15.54 -5.74 19.34
N CYS A 132 -15.49 -4.56 19.95
CA CYS A 132 -16.27 -4.26 21.16
C CYS A 132 -17.78 -4.42 20.92
N VAL A 133 -18.30 -3.94 19.80
CA VAL A 133 -19.72 -4.09 19.44
C VAL A 133 -20.09 -5.56 19.22
N LYS A 134 -19.25 -6.34 18.52
CA LYS A 134 -19.47 -7.78 18.34
C LYS A 134 -19.50 -8.53 19.68
N ASN A 135 -18.58 -8.20 20.59
CA ASN A 135 -18.51 -8.85 21.91
C ASN A 135 -19.71 -8.52 22.79
N LYS A 136 -20.30 -7.31 22.66
CA LYS A 136 -21.55 -6.95 23.36
C LYS A 136 -22.76 -7.72 22.84
N LYS A 137 -22.79 -8.10 21.56
CA LYS A 137 -23.90 -8.88 20.97
C LYS A 137 -23.82 -10.38 21.27
N LYS A 138 -22.66 -10.86 21.71
CA LYS A 138 -22.41 -12.27 22.08
C LYS A 138 -22.66 -12.56 23.57
N LYS A 139 -22.87 -11.52 24.38
CA LYS A 139 -23.27 -11.61 25.79
C LYS A 139 -24.77 -11.40 25.87
#